data_AF-A0A5C8B6E0-F1
#
_entry.id   AF-A0A5C8B6E0-F1
#
_cell.length_a   1.000
_cell.length_b   1.000
_cell.length_c   1.000
_cell.angle_alpha   90.00
_cell.angle_beta   90.00
_cell.angle_gamma   90.00
#
_symmetry.space_group_name_H-M   'P 1'
#
loop_
_entity.id
_entity.type
_entity.pdbx_description
1 polymer ?
#
loop_
_entity_poly.entity_id
_entity_poly.type
_entity_poly.pdbx_seq_one_letter_code
_entity_poly.pdbx_strand_id
1 'polypeptide(L)'
;MNKYCMKLIKFIDSALHELKTASDTLKINFGYQLLKAQLGELPLTTESISEFGNDNLIEFRDSFAGEIQDAVYALTTDSTIYILHYFSKKMIDSFLDLKPTIDLINDRIKVIGNNEVKSSGNIFADIDLPNAEEIFLKAQLSYKIDQEIKKRSLTQAKAAKLLEIPQPRISQIINGKFQDISEFKLMRCLNKLGYNVNIEVSFSNNELGTISMLYDER
;
A
#
# COMPACT_ATOMS: atom_id res chain seq x y z
N MET A 1 -7.42 14.84 18.86
CA MET A 1 -6.22 15.32 18.13
C MET A 1 -5.81 14.14 17.27
N ASN A 2 -6.24 14.15 15.99
CA ASN A 2 -6.29 13.02 15.06
C ASN A 2 -4.99 12.18 15.03
N LYS A 3 -4.97 10.98 15.59
CA LYS A 3 -3.75 10.12 15.59
C LYS A 3 -3.77 8.94 14.62
N TYR A 4 -4.68 8.95 13.64
CA TYR A 4 -4.49 8.25 12.36
C TYR A 4 -4.45 9.27 11.21
N CYS A 5 -3.51 10.22 11.27
CA CYS A 5 -3.20 11.03 10.11
C CYS A 5 -2.35 10.16 9.17
N MET A 6 -2.98 9.56 8.15
CA MET A 6 -2.26 8.84 7.10
C MET A 6 -1.09 9.71 6.62
N LYS A 7 0.11 9.13 6.54
CA LYS A 7 1.25 9.84 5.95
C LYS A 7 0.87 10.29 4.53
N LEU A 8 1.25 11.50 4.17
CA LEU A 8 1.04 12.02 2.82
C LEU A 8 1.92 11.26 1.84
N ILE A 9 1.40 10.92 0.67
CA ILE A 9 2.22 10.43 -0.44
C ILE A 9 2.55 11.61 -1.35
N LYS A 10 3.82 11.71 -1.74
CA LYS A 10 4.30 12.65 -2.75
C LYS A 10 5.19 11.90 -3.74
N PHE A 11 4.95 12.09 -5.03
CA PHE A 11 5.76 11.49 -6.09
C PHE A 11 6.79 12.50 -6.58
N ILE A 12 8.05 12.07 -6.72
CA ILE A 12 9.13 12.93 -7.19
C ILE A 12 9.36 12.72 -8.68
N ASP A 13 9.49 13.84 -9.42
CA ASP A 13 9.68 13.85 -10.87
C ASP A 13 8.72 12.89 -11.60
N SER A 14 9.25 11.95 -12.40
CA SER A 14 8.46 10.99 -13.18
C SER A 14 8.03 9.74 -12.42
N ALA A 15 8.26 9.64 -11.11
CA ALA A 15 7.96 8.43 -10.33
C ALA A 15 6.49 8.00 -10.42
N LEU A 16 5.56 8.96 -10.48
CA LEU A 16 4.14 8.65 -10.68
C LEU A 16 3.88 8.04 -12.06
N HIS A 17 4.48 8.63 -13.09
CA HIS A 17 4.33 8.14 -14.47
C HIS A 17 4.92 6.74 -14.63
N GLU A 18 6.07 6.48 -14.02
CA GLU A 18 6.70 5.15 -14.01
C GLU A 18 5.78 4.11 -13.37
N LEU A 19 5.25 4.37 -12.17
CA LEU A 19 4.36 3.43 -11.49
C LEU A 19 3.06 3.17 -12.26
N LYS A 20 2.57 4.16 -13.02
CA LYS A 20 1.42 3.99 -13.92
C LYS A 20 1.66 2.99 -15.06
N THR A 21 2.91 2.68 -15.41
CA THR A 21 3.25 1.69 -16.44
C THR A 21 3.15 0.24 -15.96
N ALA A 22 3.09 0.01 -14.65
CA ALA A 22 2.97 -1.33 -14.08
C ALA A 22 1.63 -1.99 -14.48
N SER A 23 1.58 -3.32 -14.47
CA SER A 23 0.30 -4.03 -14.65
C SER A 23 -0.68 -3.72 -13.51
N ASP A 24 -1.99 -3.83 -13.76
CA ASP A 24 -3.02 -3.57 -12.74
C ASP A 24 -2.81 -4.40 -11.46
N THR A 25 -2.38 -5.66 -11.60
CA THR A 25 -2.04 -6.51 -10.46
C THR A 25 -0.91 -5.90 -9.62
N LEU A 26 0.16 -5.43 -10.27
CA LEU A 26 1.30 -4.80 -9.58
C LEU A 26 0.89 -3.46 -8.96
N LYS A 27 0.10 -2.65 -9.67
CA LYS A 27 -0.46 -1.40 -9.13
C LYS A 27 -1.28 -1.65 -7.87
N ILE A 28 -2.12 -2.69 -7.83
CA ILE A 28 -2.89 -3.04 -6.64
C ILE A 28 -1.97 -3.50 -5.51
N ASN A 29 -0.99 -4.36 -5.81
CA ASN A 29 -0.03 -4.85 -4.80
C ASN A 29 0.77 -3.69 -4.17
N PHE A 30 1.37 -2.82 -5.00
CA PHE A 30 2.13 -1.67 -4.51
C PHE A 30 1.22 -0.64 -3.84
N GLY A 31 0.04 -0.36 -4.41
CA GLY A 31 -0.95 0.53 -3.78
C GLY A 31 -1.35 0.05 -2.38
N TYR A 32 -1.52 -1.26 -2.18
CA TYR A 32 -1.78 -1.81 -0.86
C TYR A 32 -0.59 -1.67 0.08
N GLN A 33 0.63 -1.97 -0.36
CA GLN A 33 1.84 -1.77 0.45
C GLN A 33 2.03 -0.29 0.85
N LEU A 34 1.75 0.64 -0.07
CA LEU A 34 1.79 2.07 0.19
C LEU A 34 0.71 2.51 1.17
N LEU A 35 -0.51 2.00 1.07
CA LEU A 35 -1.57 2.24 2.07
C LEU A 35 -1.14 1.78 3.46
N LYS A 36 -0.54 0.58 3.59
CA LYS A 36 0.00 0.10 4.87
C LYS A 36 1.04 1.07 5.44
N ALA A 37 1.96 1.53 4.59
CA ALA A 37 2.98 2.49 4.98
C ALA A 37 2.39 3.84 5.39
N GLN A 38 1.35 4.33 4.71
CA GLN A 38 0.63 5.53 5.12
C GLN A 38 0.02 5.40 6.51
N LEU A 39 -0.42 4.20 6.87
CA LEU A 39 -0.98 3.85 8.17
C LEU A 39 0.08 3.46 9.21
N GLY A 40 1.37 3.62 8.88
CA GLY A 40 2.50 3.41 9.78
C GLY A 40 3.06 1.99 9.80
N GLU A 41 2.53 1.08 8.99
CA GLU A 41 3.10 -0.26 8.83
C GLU A 41 4.06 -0.29 7.63
N LEU A 42 5.36 -0.22 7.93
CA LEU A 42 6.42 -0.41 6.94
C LEU A 42 6.71 -1.90 6.75
N PRO A 43 7.15 -2.33 5.55
CA PRO A 43 7.61 -3.70 5.35
C PRO A 43 8.75 -4.02 6.33
N LEU A 44 8.79 -5.26 6.82
CA LEU A 44 9.93 -5.76 7.58
C LEU A 44 11.13 -5.80 6.62
N THR A 45 11.94 -4.76 6.62
CA THR A 45 13.19 -4.72 5.88
C THR A 45 14.10 -5.80 6.47
N THR A 46 14.21 -6.95 5.81
CA THR A 46 15.23 -7.95 6.19
C THR A 46 16.64 -7.44 5.89
N GLU A 47 16.77 -6.45 5.02
CA GLU A 47 18.02 -5.78 4.72
C GLU A 47 17.67 -4.30 4.49
N SER A 48 18.01 -3.43 5.43
CA SER A 48 18.30 -2.04 5.04
C SER A 48 19.28 -2.17 3.89
N ILE A 49 18.96 -1.58 2.73
CA ILE A 49 19.91 -1.64 1.63
C ILE A 49 21.09 -0.77 2.07
N SER A 50 22.03 -1.37 2.77
CA SER A 50 23.22 -0.70 3.33
C SER A 50 24.01 -0.01 2.23
N GLU A 51 23.81 -0.41 0.97
CA GLU A 51 24.36 0.23 -0.23
C GLU A 51 23.82 1.66 -0.47
N PHE A 52 22.65 2.03 0.06
CA PHE A 52 22.08 3.38 -0.05
C PHE A 52 22.38 4.27 1.17
N GLY A 53 22.88 3.71 2.29
CA GLY A 53 23.34 4.47 3.45
C GLY A 53 22.28 5.35 4.14
N ASN A 54 20.99 5.09 3.93
CA ASN A 54 19.89 5.88 4.47
C ASN A 54 18.80 4.98 5.07
N ASP A 55 18.69 4.98 6.40
CA ASP A 55 17.75 4.14 7.17
C ASP A 55 16.26 4.45 6.90
N ASN A 56 15.98 5.59 6.25
CA ASN A 56 14.63 6.00 5.87
C ASN A 56 14.25 5.60 4.42
N LEU A 57 15.18 5.00 3.66
CA LEU A 57 14.89 4.48 2.34
C LEU A 57 14.23 3.10 2.47
N ILE A 58 13.04 2.99 1.90
CA ILE A 58 12.21 1.79 1.93
C ILE A 58 12.07 1.25 0.51
N GLU A 59 12.23 -0.06 0.37
CA GLU A 59 11.98 -0.77 -0.87
C GLU A 59 10.74 -1.66 -0.69
N PHE A 60 9.68 -1.32 -1.41
CA PHE A 60 8.51 -2.18 -1.55
C PHE A 60 8.77 -3.15 -2.70
N ARG A 61 8.77 -4.45 -2.41
CA ARG A 61 9.14 -5.49 -3.38
C ARG A 61 7.91 -6.29 -3.81
N ASP A 62 7.86 -6.66 -5.09
CA ASP A 62 7.07 -7.79 -5.59
C ASP A 62 8.06 -8.83 -6.15
N SER A 63 8.08 -10.00 -5.52
CA SER A 63 9.09 -11.03 -5.79
C SER A 63 8.45 -12.32 -6.27
N PHE A 64 9.08 -12.96 -7.24
CA PHE A 64 8.71 -14.29 -7.73
C PHE A 64 9.87 -15.25 -7.50
N ALA A 65 9.58 -16.41 -6.90
CA ALA A 65 10.58 -17.44 -6.56
C ALA A 65 11.79 -16.92 -5.75
N GLY A 66 11.59 -15.86 -4.94
CA GLY A 66 12.65 -15.26 -4.13
C GLY A 66 13.46 -14.17 -4.85
N GLU A 67 13.23 -13.93 -6.14
CA GLU A 67 13.84 -12.83 -6.89
C GLU A 67 12.90 -11.64 -7.01
N ILE A 68 13.43 -10.44 -6.78
CA ILE A 68 12.73 -9.18 -7.02
C ILE A 68 12.49 -9.04 -8.52
N GLN A 69 11.22 -8.92 -8.89
CA GLN A 69 10.81 -8.66 -10.27
C GLN A 69 10.49 -7.18 -10.45
N ASP A 70 9.86 -6.59 -9.44
CA ASP A 70 9.40 -5.21 -9.45
C ASP A 70 9.61 -4.59 -8.07
N ALA A 71 9.97 -3.30 -8.04
CA ALA A 71 10.19 -2.58 -6.78
C ALA A 71 9.72 -1.13 -6.87
N VAL A 72 9.20 -0.60 -5.76
CA VAL A 72 8.97 0.83 -5.55
C VAL A 72 9.91 1.31 -4.44
N TYR A 73 10.73 2.31 -4.76
CA TYR A 73 11.64 2.94 -3.81
C TYR A 73 11.02 4.20 -3.25
N ALA A 74 11.08 4.35 -1.93
CA ALA A 74 10.52 5.50 -1.25
C ALA A 74 11.37 5.99 -0.07
N LEU A 75 11.41 7.29 0.16
CA LEU A 75 11.95 7.88 1.39
C LEU A 75 10.81 8.20 2.35
N THR A 76 10.87 7.69 3.59
CA THR A 76 9.83 7.95 4.59
C THR A 76 10.28 8.97 5.65
N THR A 77 9.34 9.76 6.12
CA THR A 77 9.47 10.67 7.28
C THR A 77 8.31 10.41 8.23
N ASP A 78 8.20 11.14 9.34
CA ASP A 78 7.08 10.99 10.28
C ASP A 78 5.71 11.27 9.63
N SER A 79 5.64 12.18 8.66
CA SER A 79 4.38 12.63 8.07
C SER A 79 4.22 12.33 6.57
N THR A 80 5.30 11.99 5.87
CA THR A 80 5.31 11.93 4.39
C THR A 80 6.09 10.71 3.90
N ILE A 81 5.59 10.10 2.82
CA ILE A 81 6.26 9.07 2.03
C ILE A 81 6.53 9.69 0.65
N TYR A 82 7.80 9.83 0.30
CA TYR A 82 8.25 10.32 -0.99
C TYR A 82 8.52 9.13 -1.89
N ILE A 83 7.70 8.94 -2.93
CA ILE A 83 7.92 7.91 -3.94
C ILE A 83 8.99 8.41 -4.90
N LEU A 84 10.10 7.69 -4.93
CA LEU A 84 11.29 8.07 -5.67
C LEU A 84 11.36 7.37 -7.00
N HIS A 85 11.04 6.08 -7.11
CA HIS A 85 11.18 5.35 -8.38
C HIS A 85 10.37 4.07 -8.38
N TYR A 86 9.85 3.68 -9.56
CA TYR A 86 9.37 2.33 -9.83
C TYR A 86 10.31 1.62 -10.80
N PHE A 87 10.77 0.44 -10.40
CA PHE A 87 11.70 -0.40 -11.12
C PHE A 87 11.03 -1.72 -11.53
N SER A 88 11.30 -2.20 -12.74
CA SER A 88 10.91 -3.53 -13.21
C SER A 88 12.07 -4.23 -13.90
N LYS A 89 12.42 -5.44 -13.44
CA LYS A 89 13.51 -6.26 -14.00
C LYS A 89 13.27 -6.62 -15.46
N LYS A 90 12.00 -6.73 -15.89
CA LYS A 90 11.62 -6.97 -17.30
C LYS A 90 12.04 -5.85 -18.24
N MET A 91 12.28 -4.64 -17.71
CA MET A 91 12.66 -3.47 -18.50
C MET A 91 14.18 -3.36 -18.70
N ILE A 92 14.97 -4.26 -18.11
CA ILE A 92 16.44 -4.27 -18.25
C ILE A 92 16.86 -5.63 -18.77
N ASP A 93 17.16 -5.68 -20.06
CA ASP A 93 17.81 -6.81 -20.69
C ASP A 93 19.24 -6.91 -20.11
N SER A 94 19.57 -8.04 -19.51
CA SER A 94 20.85 -8.36 -18.83
C SER A 94 21.05 -7.81 -17.42
N PHE A 95 21.78 -8.59 -16.63
CA PHE A 95 22.10 -8.47 -15.20
C PHE A 95 22.99 -7.24 -14.87
N LEU A 96 22.79 -6.09 -15.51
CA LEU A 96 23.73 -4.97 -15.53
C LEU A 96 23.26 -3.78 -14.69
N ASP A 97 23.96 -3.65 -13.57
CA ASP A 97 24.22 -2.44 -12.78
C ASP A 97 23.02 -1.81 -12.05
N LEU A 98 22.96 -1.99 -10.73
CA LEU A 98 22.05 -1.24 -9.84
C LEU A 98 22.41 0.26 -9.79
N LYS A 99 23.62 0.61 -10.22
CA LYS A 99 24.19 1.96 -10.12
C LYS A 99 23.34 3.06 -10.77
N PRO A 100 22.80 2.93 -12.00
CA PRO A 100 21.92 3.95 -12.56
C PRO A 100 20.63 4.15 -11.76
N THR A 101 20.11 3.07 -11.16
CA THR A 101 18.94 3.15 -10.28
C THR A 101 19.28 3.88 -8.98
N ILE A 102 20.44 3.57 -8.39
CA ILE A 102 20.95 4.25 -7.18
C ILE A 102 21.20 5.74 -7.46
N ASP A 103 21.88 6.07 -8.57
CA ASP A 103 22.18 7.45 -8.97
C ASP A 103 20.88 8.24 -9.20
N LEU A 104 19.90 7.66 -9.89
CA LEU A 104 18.57 8.26 -10.08
C LEU A 104 17.85 8.52 -8.75
N ILE A 105 17.85 7.56 -7.84
CA ILE A 105 17.24 7.70 -6.51
C ILE A 105 17.92 8.83 -5.73
N ASN A 106 19.25 8.89 -5.73
CA ASN A 106 20.01 9.94 -5.07
C ASN A 106 19.74 11.33 -5.65
N ASP A 107 19.63 11.44 -6.98
CA ASP A 107 19.30 12.70 -7.62
C ASP A 107 17.87 13.16 -7.30
N ARG A 108 16.91 12.22 -7.25
CA ARG A 108 15.52 12.52 -6.83
C ARG A 108 15.42 12.95 -5.37
N ILE A 109 16.22 12.38 -4.48
CA ILE A 109 16.28 12.81 -3.08
C ILE A 109 16.69 14.30 -2.97
N LYS A 110 17.64 14.76 -3.80
CA LYS A 110 18.12 16.16 -3.77
C LYS A 110 17.06 17.18 -4.20
N VAL A 111 16.04 16.78 -4.96
CA VAL A 111 15.00 17.68 -5.49
C VAL A 111 13.67 17.59 -4.75
N ILE A 112 13.60 16.81 -3.65
CA ILE A 112 12.44 16.80 -2.75
C ILE A 112 12.10 18.23 -2.31
N GLY A 113 10.83 18.61 -2.42
CA GLY A 113 10.34 19.96 -2.14
C GLY A 113 10.31 20.91 -3.35
N ASN A 114 10.91 20.54 -4.48
CA ASN A 114 10.88 21.33 -5.72
C ASN A 114 9.98 20.70 -6.78
N ASN A 115 10.18 19.41 -7.09
CA ASN A 115 9.45 18.68 -8.14
C ASN A 115 8.62 17.54 -7.56
N GLU A 116 7.55 17.89 -6.86
CA GLU A 116 6.67 16.93 -6.20
C GLU A 116 5.23 17.00 -6.69
N VAL A 117 4.64 15.84 -6.98
CA VAL A 117 3.21 15.67 -7.22
C VAL A 117 2.58 15.11 -5.96
N LYS A 118 1.67 15.87 -5.33
CA LYS A 118 0.95 15.43 -4.15
C LYS A 118 -0.13 14.41 -4.54
N SER A 119 -0.19 13.28 -3.82
CA SER A 119 -1.27 12.30 -3.95
C SER A 119 -2.64 12.91 -3.66
N SER A 120 -3.68 12.42 -4.34
CA SER A 120 -5.08 12.80 -4.09
C SER A 120 -5.59 12.31 -2.72
N GLY A 121 -4.86 11.41 -2.05
CA GLY A 121 -5.31 10.67 -0.87
C GLY A 121 -5.86 9.29 -1.20
N ASN A 122 -6.09 8.98 -2.47
CA ASN A 122 -6.37 7.63 -2.95
C ASN A 122 -5.25 7.19 -3.92
N ILE A 123 -4.30 6.41 -3.38
CA ILE A 123 -3.16 5.90 -4.16
C ILE A 123 -3.58 5.09 -5.40
N PHE A 124 -4.71 4.39 -5.33
CA PHE A 124 -5.21 3.59 -6.45
C PHE A 124 -5.75 4.46 -7.58
N ALA A 125 -6.34 5.62 -7.24
CA ALA A 125 -6.78 6.60 -8.23
C ALA A 125 -5.56 7.28 -8.88
N ASP A 126 -4.56 7.62 -8.07
CA ASP A 126 -3.34 8.29 -8.56
C ASP A 126 -2.59 7.43 -9.57
N ILE A 127 -2.60 6.10 -9.44
CA ILE A 127 -1.90 5.15 -10.34
C ILE A 127 -2.79 4.63 -11.50
N ASP A 128 -3.89 5.31 -11.79
CA ASP A 128 -4.82 5.02 -12.91
C ASP A 128 -5.47 3.64 -12.85
N LEU A 129 -5.84 3.14 -11.66
CA LEU A 129 -6.67 1.94 -11.58
C LEU A 129 -8.15 2.26 -11.79
N PRO A 130 -8.86 1.48 -12.62
CA PRO A 130 -10.31 1.55 -12.67
C PRO A 130 -10.90 1.13 -11.32
N ASN A 131 -12.03 1.71 -10.94
CA ASN A 131 -12.72 1.43 -9.68
C ASN A 131 -11.85 1.69 -8.43
N ALA A 132 -10.97 2.69 -8.49
CA ALA A 132 -10.05 3.03 -7.41
C ALA A 132 -10.70 3.22 -6.03
N GLU A 133 -11.94 3.71 -5.96
CA GLU A 133 -12.68 3.85 -4.69
C GLU A 133 -13.02 2.48 -4.07
N GLU A 134 -13.46 1.52 -4.88
CA GLU A 134 -13.75 0.16 -4.45
C GLU A 134 -12.47 -0.55 -3.95
N ILE A 135 -11.39 -0.43 -4.73
CA ILE A 135 -10.08 -1.01 -4.38
C ILE A 135 -9.58 -0.39 -3.08
N PHE A 136 -9.70 0.93 -2.91
CA PHE A 136 -9.30 1.63 -1.70
C PHE A 136 -10.09 1.15 -0.48
N LEU A 137 -11.41 1.03 -0.58
CA LEU A 137 -12.25 0.51 0.51
C LEU A 137 -11.85 -0.93 0.89
N LYS A 138 -11.70 -1.83 -0.09
CA LYS A 138 -11.27 -3.22 0.16
C LYS A 138 -9.89 -3.28 0.81
N ALA A 139 -8.96 -2.42 0.38
CA ALA A 139 -7.63 -2.32 0.94
C ALA A 139 -7.67 -1.89 2.41
N GLN A 140 -8.46 -0.86 2.75
CA GLN A 140 -8.63 -0.39 4.12
C GLN A 140 -9.26 -1.46 5.04
N LEU A 141 -10.33 -2.12 4.58
CA LEU A 141 -10.96 -3.21 5.31
C LEU A 141 -9.99 -4.39 5.52
N SER A 142 -9.26 -4.77 4.47
CA SER A 142 -8.27 -5.85 4.53
C SER A 142 -7.13 -5.54 5.49
N TYR A 143 -6.63 -4.30 5.46
CA TYR A 143 -5.62 -3.83 6.40
C TYR A 143 -6.11 -3.91 7.86
N LYS A 144 -7.35 -3.48 8.13
CA LYS A 144 -7.91 -3.54 9.49
C LYS A 144 -8.04 -4.99 9.99
N ILE A 145 -8.39 -5.93 9.11
CA ILE A 145 -8.43 -7.37 9.43
C ILE A 145 -7.01 -7.88 9.74
N ASP A 146 -6.02 -7.58 8.89
CA ASP A 146 -4.62 -7.98 9.07
C ASP A 146 -4.06 -7.46 10.41
N GLN A 147 -4.29 -6.19 10.70
CA GLN A 147 -3.91 -5.55 11.96
C GLN A 147 -4.51 -6.25 13.18
N GLU A 148 -5.78 -6.62 13.15
CA GLU A 148 -6.40 -7.31 14.27
C GLU A 148 -5.88 -8.74 14.45
N ILE A 149 -5.65 -9.45 13.34
CA ILE A 149 -5.03 -10.79 13.36
C ILE A 149 -3.66 -10.72 14.02
N LYS A 150 -2.83 -9.74 13.64
CA LYS A 150 -1.51 -9.48 14.22
C LYS A 150 -1.60 -9.11 15.70
N LYS A 151 -2.47 -8.17 16.06
CA LYS A 151 -2.70 -7.72 17.44
C LYS A 151 -3.07 -8.87 18.39
N ARG A 152 -3.85 -9.84 17.90
CA ARG A 152 -4.24 -11.04 18.66
C ARG A 152 -3.24 -12.21 18.55
N SER A 153 -2.13 -12.02 17.84
CA SER A 153 -1.14 -13.06 17.55
C SER A 153 -1.76 -14.35 16.97
N LEU A 154 -2.77 -14.20 16.12
CA LEU A 154 -3.45 -15.33 15.49
C LEU A 154 -2.63 -15.84 14.31
N THR A 155 -2.40 -17.15 14.26
CA THR A 155 -1.92 -17.79 13.03
C THR A 155 -3.00 -17.72 11.95
N GLN A 156 -2.62 -17.78 10.67
CA GLN A 156 -3.61 -17.80 9.59
C GLN A 156 -4.64 -18.94 9.74
N ALA A 157 -4.22 -20.10 10.26
CA ALA A 157 -5.12 -21.22 10.55
C ALA A 157 -6.10 -20.93 11.69
N LYS A 158 -5.66 -20.24 12.76
CA LYS A 158 -6.56 -19.81 13.85
C LYS A 158 -7.52 -18.73 13.38
N ALA A 159 -7.03 -17.75 12.61
CA ALA A 159 -7.84 -16.70 12.01
C ALA A 159 -8.90 -17.29 11.07
N ALA A 160 -8.55 -18.27 10.23
CA ALA A 160 -9.47 -18.98 9.35
C ALA A 160 -10.63 -19.62 10.11
N LYS A 161 -10.33 -20.31 11.22
CA LYS A 161 -11.35 -20.92 12.09
C LYS A 161 -12.25 -19.86 12.73
N LEU A 162 -11.68 -18.80 13.29
CA LEU A 162 -12.42 -17.70 13.92
C LEU A 162 -13.33 -16.97 12.93
N LEU A 163 -12.82 -16.69 11.74
CA LEU A 163 -13.48 -15.92 10.68
C LEU A 163 -14.43 -16.77 9.82
N GLU A 164 -14.42 -18.10 10.00
CA GLU A 164 -15.17 -19.07 9.18
C GLU A 164 -14.93 -18.88 7.67
N ILE A 165 -13.66 -18.72 7.31
CA ILE A 165 -13.22 -18.68 5.91
C ILE A 165 -12.01 -19.58 5.69
N PRO A 166 -11.81 -20.12 4.48
CA PRO A 166 -10.64 -20.93 4.17
C PRO A 166 -9.33 -20.20 4.49
N GLN A 167 -8.33 -20.91 4.99
CA GLN A 167 -6.99 -20.33 5.23
C GLN A 167 -6.38 -19.65 3.98
N PRO A 168 -6.54 -20.16 2.75
CA PRO A 168 -6.11 -19.44 1.55
C PRO A 168 -6.75 -18.05 1.40
N ARG A 169 -8.01 -17.88 1.80
CA ARG A 169 -8.71 -16.59 1.80
C ARG A 169 -8.13 -15.61 2.81
N ILE A 170 -7.68 -16.11 3.98
CA ILE A 170 -6.95 -15.30 4.96
C ILE A 170 -5.63 -14.80 4.37
N SER A 171 -4.87 -15.70 3.75
CA SER A 171 -3.61 -15.36 3.09
C SER A 171 -3.83 -14.31 1.99
N GLN A 172 -4.88 -14.45 1.18
CA GLN A 172 -5.26 -13.48 0.17
C GLN A 172 -5.51 -12.07 0.76
N ILE A 173 -6.31 -11.97 1.83
CA ILE A 173 -6.61 -10.69 2.50
C ILE A 173 -5.33 -10.03 3.03
N ILE A 174 -4.49 -10.79 3.74
CA ILE A 174 -3.25 -10.27 4.35
C ILE A 174 -2.27 -9.75 3.29
N ASN A 175 -2.21 -10.43 2.15
CA ASN A 175 -1.29 -10.16 1.05
C ASN A 175 -1.85 -9.24 -0.05
N GLY A 176 -3.00 -8.59 0.17
CA GLY A 176 -3.53 -7.61 -0.79
C GLY A 176 -4.22 -8.21 -2.02
N LYS A 177 -4.46 -9.52 -2.02
CA LYS A 177 -5.13 -10.26 -3.09
C LYS A 177 -6.63 -10.34 -2.82
N PHE A 178 -7.27 -9.19 -2.63
CA PHE A 178 -8.67 -9.07 -2.21
C PHE A 178 -9.65 -8.74 -3.35
N GLN A 179 -9.18 -8.70 -4.60
CA GLN A 179 -9.99 -8.27 -5.76
C GLN A 179 -11.27 -9.12 -5.91
N ASP A 180 -11.15 -10.44 -5.70
CA ASP A 180 -12.26 -11.40 -5.81
C ASP A 180 -13.04 -11.61 -4.49
N ILE A 181 -12.76 -10.79 -3.47
CA ILE A 181 -13.46 -10.84 -2.18
C ILE A 181 -14.41 -9.65 -2.10
N SER A 182 -15.68 -9.91 -1.81
CA SER A 182 -16.66 -8.83 -1.64
C SER A 182 -16.41 -8.02 -0.37
N GLU A 183 -16.76 -6.74 -0.42
CA GLU A 183 -16.68 -5.79 0.70
C GLU A 183 -17.51 -6.30 1.87
N PHE A 184 -18.70 -6.86 1.60
CA PHE A 184 -19.56 -7.46 2.62
C PHE A 184 -18.89 -8.64 3.33
N LYS A 185 -18.09 -9.45 2.62
CA LYS A 185 -17.32 -10.54 3.23
C LYS A 185 -16.22 -9.99 4.16
N LEU A 186 -15.54 -8.92 3.76
CA LEU A 186 -14.53 -8.24 4.59
C LEU A 186 -15.17 -7.61 5.83
N MET A 187 -16.29 -6.90 5.68
CA MET A 187 -17.08 -6.34 6.79
C MET A 187 -17.53 -7.44 7.76
N ARG A 188 -18.02 -8.59 7.26
CA ARG A 188 -18.37 -9.74 8.11
C ARG A 188 -17.16 -10.29 8.88
N CYS A 189 -15.95 -10.26 8.30
CA CYS A 189 -14.74 -10.64 9.02
C CYS A 189 -14.46 -9.68 10.18
N LEU A 190 -14.60 -8.36 9.96
CA LEU A 190 -14.48 -7.36 11.03
C LEU A 190 -15.51 -7.59 12.14
N ASN A 191 -16.77 -7.91 11.81
CA ASN A 191 -17.80 -8.25 12.79
C ASN A 191 -17.42 -9.47 13.63
N LYS A 192 -16.87 -10.53 13.01
CA LYS A 192 -16.36 -11.71 13.73
C LYS A 192 -15.14 -11.42 14.60
N LEU A 193 -14.40 -10.36 14.28
CA LEU A 193 -13.33 -9.83 15.11
C LEU A 193 -13.86 -8.88 16.19
N GLY A 194 -15.16 -8.66 16.30
CA GLY A 194 -15.76 -7.82 17.35
C GLY A 194 -15.77 -6.32 17.04
N TYR A 195 -15.56 -5.94 15.78
CA TYR A 195 -15.80 -4.57 15.32
C TYR A 195 -17.26 -4.38 14.94
N ASN A 196 -17.79 -3.18 15.19
CA ASN A 196 -19.03 -2.74 14.58
C ASN A 196 -18.70 -2.08 13.24
N VAL A 197 -19.47 -2.40 12.19
CA VAL A 197 -19.42 -1.71 10.91
C VAL A 197 -20.70 -0.90 10.76
N ASN A 198 -20.57 0.42 10.81
CA ASN A 198 -21.68 1.36 10.62
C ASN A 198 -21.58 1.96 9.22
N ILE A 199 -22.69 1.97 8.49
CA ILE A 199 -22.79 2.63 7.17
C ILE A 199 -23.66 3.86 7.35
N GLU A 200 -23.06 5.03 7.08
CA GLU A 200 -23.73 6.32 7.13
C GLU A 200 -23.91 6.85 5.70
N VAL A 201 -25.08 7.39 5.40
CA VAL A 201 -25.42 7.99 4.11
C VAL A 201 -25.75 9.45 4.34
N SER A 202 -25.03 10.34 3.66
CA SER A 202 -25.20 11.79 3.74
C SER A 202 -25.05 12.43 2.36
N PHE A 203 -25.50 13.69 2.23
CA PHE A 203 -25.38 14.43 0.98
C PHE A 203 -23.95 14.94 0.76
N SER A 204 -23.47 14.83 -0.48
CA SER A 204 -22.24 15.46 -0.94
C SER A 204 -22.53 16.83 -1.54
N ASN A 205 -21.66 17.81 -1.27
CA ASN A 205 -21.68 19.11 -1.95
C ASN A 205 -20.91 19.09 -3.29
N ASN A 206 -20.26 17.97 -3.61
CA ASN A 206 -19.60 17.76 -4.89
C ASN A 206 -20.59 17.11 -5.88
N GLU A 207 -20.26 17.17 -7.17
CA GLU A 207 -21.05 16.53 -8.24
C GLU A 207 -21.24 15.02 -8.01
N LEU A 208 -20.21 14.37 -7.45
CA LEU A 208 -20.25 12.96 -7.05
C LEU A 208 -20.06 12.82 -5.52
N GLY A 209 -20.75 11.84 -4.94
CA GLY A 209 -20.50 11.39 -3.58
C GLY A 209 -19.23 10.55 -3.48
N THR A 210 -18.80 10.26 -2.26
CA THR A 210 -17.64 9.39 -2.01
C THR A 210 -17.98 8.33 -0.97
N ILE A 211 -17.30 7.18 -1.05
CA ILE A 211 -17.29 6.20 0.03
C ILE A 211 -16.00 6.38 0.80
N SER A 212 -16.09 6.49 2.11
CA SER A 212 -14.93 6.61 2.98
C SER A 212 -15.08 5.75 4.23
N MET A 213 -13.96 5.21 4.69
CA MET A 213 -13.89 4.54 5.99
C MET A 213 -13.36 5.54 7.03
N LEU A 214 -14.15 5.76 8.08
CA LEU A 214 -13.72 6.54 9.23
C LEU A 214 -13.01 5.63 10.23
N TYR A 215 -11.86 6.09 10.74
CA TYR A 215 -11.12 5.38 11.79
C TYR A 215 -11.54 5.92 13.15
N ASP A 216 -12.08 5.06 14.01
CA ASP A 216 -12.44 5.39 15.39
C ASP A 216 -11.16 5.41 16.26
N GLU A 217 -10.97 6.48 17.04
CA GLU A 217 -9.88 6.61 18.00
C GLU A 217 -10.24 5.82 19.27
N ARG A 218 -9.78 4.58 19.39
CA ARG A 218 -9.79 3.84 20.66
C ARG A 218 -8.42 3.30 21.02
#